data_AF-A0A258RVK7-F1
#
_entry.id   AF-A0A258RVK7-F1
#
_cell.length_a   1.000
_cell.length_b   1.000
_cell.length_c   1.000
_cell.angle_alpha   90.00
_cell.angle_beta   90.00
_cell.angle_gamma   90.00
#
_symmetry.space_group_name_H-M   'P 1'
#
loop_
_entity.id
_entity.type
_entity.pdbx_description
1 polymer ?
#
loop_
_entity_poly.entity_id
_entity_poly.type
_entity_poly.pdbx_seq_one_letter_code
_entity_poly.pdbx_strand_id
1 'polypeptide(L)'
;MRKTKFSETWSRCVAKSTSVEKENRVPQPRWIWACRRQIFCGCILATGLRPHRRNDVLTTFRQSNEAAMGAAELQALVRHNVRLDRVVYRPETELKFYRRKLRTRSDVSQEALATSISTFGFVLPILIDANNIIISGEALLQAARSLGHSEVPTIMLDHLDENETRLLRIALNRLAEQADWNRVELGSELAELLAANIEINVEVTGFSSIDIDGLVQELVAPTEDGFEGLDPLSPGPAVSHLGDLWVLGDHVVYNESSTVEANLELLMNGQKAQMVLTDSPYNVKISGHVSGLGRHKHREFAQASGEMSEGQFIEFQTTSTTTLAKFCHDGALLYLFMDWRHMWEMLSGIRAAGLRMVNLGVWVKQSGGMGSLYRSQHELCFIAKKGSAPSRNNVHLGKHGRNRTNAWHYNGMAGFGGDRDALLASHPTPKNLIMCQDAIRDVTNRGEIVLDGFLGSGTTLIAAERTGRRCYGLELDPLYVDGIIARWEKLTGRKAVLAQTGEPFQKVAERRLSEGDASTGSDHARVDINPPPRRKRAA
;
A
#
# COMPACT_ATOMS: atom_id res chain seq x y z
N MET A 1 5.71 -41.98 52.95
CA MET A 1 4.37 -41.71 53.55
C MET A 1 3.39 -40.87 52.70
N ARG A 2 3.78 -40.22 51.58
CA ARG A 2 2.85 -39.42 50.74
C ARG A 2 2.28 -40.11 49.49
N LYS A 3 2.88 -41.20 48.99
CA LYS A 3 2.35 -42.00 47.85
C LYS A 3 1.08 -42.79 48.20
N THR A 4 0.96 -43.23 49.45
CA THR A 4 -0.19 -44.01 49.95
C THR A 4 -1.50 -43.20 50.01
N LYS A 5 -1.44 -41.91 50.36
CA LYS A 5 -2.63 -41.03 50.38
C LYS A 5 -3.21 -40.76 48.97
N PHE A 6 -2.39 -40.72 47.92
CA PHE A 6 -2.85 -40.49 46.55
C PHE A 6 -3.64 -41.70 46.01
N SER A 7 -3.15 -42.90 46.29
CA SER A 7 -3.80 -44.18 45.97
C SER A 7 -5.18 -44.33 46.63
N GLU A 8 -5.31 -43.96 47.91
CA GLU A 8 -6.59 -44.04 48.64
C GLU A 8 -7.62 -43.02 48.15
N THR A 9 -7.17 -41.82 47.77
CA THR A 9 -8.05 -40.75 47.25
C THR A 9 -8.56 -41.09 45.84
N TRP A 10 -7.69 -41.65 45.00
CA TRP A 10 -8.02 -42.16 43.67
C TRP A 10 -9.04 -43.30 43.73
N SER A 11 -8.83 -44.27 44.64
CA SER A 11 -9.74 -45.40 44.82
C SER A 11 -11.14 -44.98 45.29
N ARG A 12 -11.25 -43.97 46.16
CA ARG A 12 -12.54 -43.42 46.63
C ARG A 12 -13.30 -42.65 45.55
N CYS A 13 -12.61 -41.92 44.67
CA CYS A 13 -13.24 -41.22 43.54
C CYS A 13 -13.81 -42.19 42.50
N VAL A 14 -13.09 -43.27 42.21
CA VAL A 14 -13.54 -44.32 41.28
C VAL A 14 -14.80 -45.01 41.83
N ALA A 15 -14.84 -45.35 43.12
CA ALA A 15 -15.98 -46.01 43.76
C ALA A 15 -17.29 -45.18 43.81
N LYS A 16 -17.18 -43.84 43.90
CA LYS A 16 -18.35 -42.93 43.88
C LYS A 16 -18.95 -42.76 42.47
N SER A 17 -18.15 -42.94 41.42
CA SER A 17 -18.62 -42.85 40.02
C SER A 17 -19.40 -44.10 39.58
N THR A 18 -19.11 -45.25 40.18
CA THR A 18 -19.80 -46.53 39.90
C THR A 18 -21.24 -46.61 40.42
N SER A 19 -21.63 -45.77 41.41
CA SER A 19 -23.00 -45.77 41.94
C SER A 19 -23.99 -44.94 41.14
N VAL A 20 -23.52 -43.96 40.35
CA VAL A 20 -24.36 -43.04 39.57
C VAL A 20 -24.68 -43.58 38.16
N GLU A 21 -23.95 -44.58 37.68
CA GLU A 21 -24.04 -45.07 36.29
C GLU A 21 -24.85 -46.34 36.08
N LYS A 22 -25.42 -46.93 37.13
CA LYS A 22 -26.30 -48.11 36.99
C LYS A 22 -27.65 -47.78 36.33
N GLU A 23 -27.94 -46.51 36.03
CA GLU A 23 -29.26 -46.07 35.54
C GLU A 23 -29.38 -45.85 34.02
N ASN A 24 -28.31 -45.83 33.22
CA ASN A 24 -28.42 -45.56 31.77
C ASN A 24 -27.91 -46.70 30.88
N ARG A 25 -28.84 -47.42 30.22
CA ARG A 25 -28.59 -48.51 29.27
C ARG A 25 -28.39 -48.00 27.84
N VAL A 26 -27.14 -47.81 27.41
CA VAL A 26 -26.74 -47.87 25.98
C VAL A 26 -25.36 -48.53 25.88
N PRO A 27 -25.16 -49.59 25.08
CA PRO A 27 -23.86 -50.25 24.97
C PRO A 27 -22.94 -49.45 24.04
N GLN A 28 -21.89 -48.87 24.59
CA GLN A 28 -20.77 -48.24 23.88
C GLN A 28 -19.50 -49.08 24.09
N PRO A 29 -18.53 -49.07 23.15
CA PRO A 29 -17.26 -49.79 23.30
C PRO A 29 -16.53 -49.40 24.59
N ARG A 30 -16.08 -50.40 25.37
CA ARG A 30 -15.49 -50.25 26.71
C ARG A 30 -14.31 -49.27 26.78
N TRP A 31 -13.60 -49.03 25.67
CA TRP A 31 -12.43 -48.14 25.62
C TRP A 31 -12.78 -46.65 25.59
N ILE A 32 -13.89 -46.25 24.95
CA ILE A 32 -14.36 -44.85 24.91
C ILE A 32 -14.70 -44.36 26.33
N TRP A 33 -15.20 -45.26 27.16
CA TRP A 33 -15.55 -45.00 28.57
C TRP A 33 -14.32 -44.83 29.47
N ALA A 34 -13.25 -45.60 29.23
CA ALA A 34 -12.00 -45.48 29.97
C ALA A 34 -11.30 -44.14 29.69
N CYS A 35 -11.22 -43.73 28.42
CA CYS A 35 -10.59 -42.46 28.03
C CYS A 35 -11.38 -41.23 28.51
N ARG A 36 -12.71 -41.22 28.40
CA ARG A 36 -13.53 -40.09 28.87
C ARG A 36 -13.47 -39.88 30.40
N ARG A 37 -13.43 -40.97 31.19
CA ARG A 37 -13.28 -40.90 32.65
C ARG A 37 -11.91 -40.36 33.08
N GLN A 38 -10.83 -40.73 32.39
CA GLN A 38 -9.48 -40.27 32.72
C GLN A 38 -9.25 -38.79 32.35
N ILE A 39 -9.77 -38.34 31.21
CA ILE A 39 -9.64 -36.95 30.77
C ILE A 39 -10.40 -36.00 31.71
N PHE A 40 -11.60 -36.36 32.16
CA PHE A 40 -12.41 -35.51 33.03
C PHE A 40 -11.79 -35.35 34.43
N CYS A 41 -11.21 -36.41 35.01
CA CYS A 41 -10.51 -36.34 36.30
C CYS A 41 -9.16 -35.59 36.22
N GLY A 42 -8.42 -35.71 35.12
CA GLY A 42 -7.14 -35.01 34.92
C GLY A 42 -7.28 -33.50 34.81
N CYS A 43 -8.32 -33.03 34.11
CA CYS A 43 -8.60 -31.60 33.94
C CYS A 43 -9.06 -30.91 35.23
N ILE A 44 -9.85 -31.60 36.08
CA ILE A 44 -10.34 -31.05 37.36
C ILE A 44 -9.21 -30.90 38.40
N LEU A 45 -8.20 -31.76 38.38
CA LEU A 45 -7.05 -31.68 39.29
C LEU A 45 -6.00 -30.62 38.87
N ALA A 46 -6.00 -30.21 37.60
CA ALA A 46 -5.04 -29.25 37.04
C ALA A 46 -5.47 -27.77 37.18
N THR A 47 -6.71 -27.50 37.57
CA THR A 47 -7.23 -26.17 37.90
C THR A 47 -6.88 -25.82 39.35
N GLY A 48 -5.69 -25.24 39.54
CA GLY A 48 -5.21 -24.77 40.86
C GLY A 48 -3.72 -24.98 41.14
N LEU A 49 -2.96 -25.60 40.22
CA LEU A 49 -1.54 -25.93 40.42
C LEU A 49 -0.58 -24.95 39.71
N ARG A 50 0.57 -24.67 40.34
CA ARG A 50 1.67 -23.87 39.75
C ARG A 50 2.27 -24.55 38.50
N PRO A 51 2.83 -23.80 37.52
CA PRO A 51 3.19 -24.30 36.18
C PRO A 51 4.06 -25.57 36.16
N HIS A 52 5.11 -25.64 36.99
CA HIS A 52 5.99 -26.82 37.01
C HIS A 52 5.28 -28.12 37.45
N ARG A 53 4.28 -28.04 38.34
CA ARG A 53 3.51 -29.23 38.78
C ARG A 53 2.43 -29.64 37.78
N ARG A 54 2.03 -28.74 36.87
CA ARG A 54 1.14 -29.05 35.75
C ARG A 54 1.83 -29.94 34.72
N ASN A 55 3.10 -29.67 34.44
CA ASN A 55 3.91 -30.50 33.54
C ASN A 55 4.11 -31.90 34.10
N ASP A 56 4.39 -32.07 35.40
CA ASP A 56 4.56 -33.42 35.98
C ASP A 56 3.28 -34.27 35.86
N VAL A 57 2.10 -33.68 36.07
CA VAL A 57 0.81 -34.37 35.94
C VAL A 57 0.51 -34.71 34.49
N LEU A 58 0.77 -33.81 33.55
CA LEU A 58 0.59 -34.04 32.11
C LEU A 58 1.59 -35.08 31.56
N THR A 59 2.82 -35.10 32.07
CA THR A 59 3.86 -36.07 31.67
C THR A 59 3.52 -37.46 32.18
N THR A 60 3.04 -37.56 33.43
CA THR A 60 2.55 -38.83 33.99
C THR A 60 1.32 -39.33 33.23
N PHE A 61 0.43 -38.42 32.79
CA PHE A 61 -0.74 -38.74 31.96
C PHE A 61 -0.36 -39.23 30.56
N ARG A 62 0.65 -38.62 29.94
CA ARG A 62 1.22 -39.04 28.66
C ARG A 62 1.82 -40.44 28.75
N GLN A 63 2.63 -40.69 29.78
CA GLN A 63 3.22 -42.01 30.06
C GLN A 63 2.17 -43.09 30.37
N SER A 64 1.04 -42.70 30.99
CA SER A 64 -0.06 -43.64 31.29
C SER A 64 -0.87 -44.02 30.04
N ASN A 65 -1.06 -43.09 29.09
CA ASN A 65 -1.73 -43.35 27.82
C ASN A 65 -0.83 -44.09 26.82
N GLU A 66 0.47 -43.76 26.78
CA GLU A 66 1.47 -44.50 26.01
C GLU A 66 1.67 -45.94 26.53
N ALA A 67 1.44 -46.19 27.83
CA ALA A 67 1.45 -47.53 28.39
C ALA A 67 0.15 -48.32 28.12
N ALA A 68 -0.95 -47.66 27.77
CA ALA A 68 -2.26 -48.28 27.52
C ALA A 68 -2.52 -48.61 26.04
N MET A 69 -1.80 -47.97 25.12
CA MET A 69 -1.83 -48.26 23.68
C MET A 69 -0.40 -48.56 23.22
N GLY A 70 -0.14 -49.81 22.84
CA GLY A 70 1.20 -50.22 22.41
C GLY A 70 1.66 -49.42 21.18
N ALA A 71 2.96 -49.16 21.05
CA ALA A 71 3.55 -48.44 19.91
C ALA A 71 3.11 -48.97 18.53
N ALA A 72 2.76 -50.26 18.45
CA ALA A 72 2.20 -50.91 17.26
C ALA A 72 0.76 -50.47 16.91
N GLU A 73 -0.10 -50.21 17.91
CA GLU A 73 -1.46 -49.67 17.68
C GLU A 73 -1.41 -48.20 17.29
N LEU A 74 -0.47 -47.44 17.85
CA LEU A 74 -0.19 -46.06 17.43
C LEU A 74 0.33 -46.02 15.99
N GLN A 75 1.22 -46.94 15.58
CA GLN A 75 1.65 -47.08 14.19
C GLN A 75 0.52 -47.51 13.24
N ALA A 76 -0.38 -48.39 13.68
CA ALA A 76 -1.53 -48.84 12.88
C ALA A 76 -2.58 -47.72 12.62
N LEU A 77 -2.63 -46.69 13.48
CA LEU A 77 -3.48 -45.52 13.32
C LEU A 77 -2.92 -44.45 12.36
N VAL A 78 -1.65 -44.56 11.95
CA VAL A 78 -1.02 -43.57 11.07
C VAL A 78 -1.14 -44.02 9.62
N ARG A 79 -2.06 -43.40 8.87
CA ARG A 79 -2.17 -43.54 7.42
C ARG A 79 -0.98 -42.85 6.74
N HIS A 80 0.15 -43.53 6.61
CA HIS A 80 1.27 -43.05 5.79
C HIS A 80 0.99 -43.26 4.30
N ASN A 81 1.26 -42.25 3.46
CA ASN A 81 1.26 -42.34 1.99
C ASN A 81 -0.08 -42.70 1.33
N VAL A 82 -1.19 -42.08 1.73
CA VAL A 82 -2.42 -42.11 0.91
C VAL A 82 -2.11 -41.44 -0.43
N ARG A 83 -2.10 -42.22 -1.51
CA ARG A 83 -2.04 -41.68 -2.87
C ARG A 83 -3.43 -41.19 -3.23
N LEU A 84 -3.55 -39.88 -3.33
CA LEU A 84 -4.75 -39.26 -3.88
C LEU A 84 -4.80 -39.58 -5.38
N ASP A 85 -5.99 -39.92 -5.87
CA ASP A 85 -6.23 -40.23 -7.27
C ASP A 85 -5.87 -39.07 -8.22
N ARG A 86 -5.94 -39.34 -9.53
CA ARG A 86 -5.83 -38.30 -10.56
C ARG A 86 -6.91 -37.23 -10.36
N VAL A 87 -6.56 -35.97 -10.64
CA VAL A 87 -7.52 -34.85 -10.70
C VAL A 87 -8.59 -35.16 -11.76
N VAL A 88 -9.86 -35.08 -11.37
CA VAL A 88 -11.01 -35.29 -12.27
C VAL A 88 -11.79 -33.99 -12.39
N TYR A 89 -12.00 -33.52 -13.61
CA TYR A 89 -12.89 -32.40 -13.89
C TYR A 89 -14.33 -32.89 -13.83
N ARG A 90 -15.17 -32.19 -13.08
CA ARG A 90 -16.59 -32.51 -12.90
C ARG A 90 -17.45 -31.28 -13.17
N PRO A 91 -18.68 -31.47 -13.69
CA PRO A 91 -19.66 -30.40 -13.76
C PRO A 91 -19.87 -29.76 -12.39
N GLU A 92 -19.84 -28.43 -12.34
CA GLU A 92 -19.98 -27.68 -11.09
C GLU A 92 -21.32 -28.02 -10.38
N THR A 93 -22.34 -28.36 -11.16
CA THR A 93 -23.69 -28.73 -10.71
C THR A 93 -23.75 -30.05 -9.96
N GLU A 94 -22.76 -30.93 -10.10
CA GLU A 94 -22.72 -32.20 -9.37
C GLU A 94 -22.27 -32.03 -7.91
N LEU A 95 -21.61 -30.91 -7.59
CA LEU A 95 -21.02 -30.64 -6.29
C LEU A 95 -22.05 -30.10 -5.29
N LYS A 96 -22.03 -30.66 -4.09
CA LYS A 96 -22.95 -30.31 -3.00
C LYS A 96 -22.21 -29.59 -1.89
N PHE A 97 -22.75 -28.46 -1.43
CA PHE A 97 -22.25 -27.81 -0.23
C PHE A 97 -22.54 -28.64 1.01
N TYR A 98 -21.65 -28.55 1.99
CA TYR A 98 -21.92 -29.18 3.28
C TYR A 98 -23.04 -28.45 4.00
N ARG A 99 -23.94 -29.22 4.64
CA ARG A 99 -25.14 -28.71 5.32
C ARG A 99 -24.89 -27.61 6.37
N ARG A 100 -23.67 -27.48 6.90
CA ARG A 100 -23.31 -26.43 7.86
C ARG A 100 -22.28 -25.50 7.24
N LYS A 101 -22.58 -24.21 7.26
CA LYS A 101 -21.63 -23.16 6.91
C LYS A 101 -20.67 -22.93 8.08
N LEU A 102 -19.57 -23.68 8.11
CA LEU A 102 -18.58 -23.63 9.21
C LEU A 102 -17.65 -22.42 9.11
N ARG A 103 -17.55 -21.79 7.94
CA ARG A 103 -16.74 -20.60 7.69
C ARG A 103 -17.52 -19.63 6.81
N THR A 104 -17.45 -18.35 7.13
CA THR A 104 -17.95 -17.26 6.30
C THR A 104 -16.77 -16.47 5.75
N ARG A 105 -16.97 -15.84 4.60
CA ARG A 105 -16.01 -14.94 3.95
C ARG A 105 -16.71 -13.65 3.59
N SER A 106 -15.95 -12.57 3.51
CA SER A 106 -16.40 -11.30 2.95
C SER A 106 -16.41 -11.36 1.42
N ASP A 107 -17.20 -10.51 0.79
CA ASP A 107 -17.28 -10.40 -0.68
C ASP A 107 -15.91 -10.05 -1.29
N VAL A 108 -15.14 -9.17 -0.63
CA VAL A 108 -13.76 -8.81 -1.02
C VAL A 108 -12.85 -10.04 -1.12
N SER A 109 -12.92 -10.95 -0.14
CA SER A 109 -12.11 -12.18 -0.17
C SER A 109 -12.53 -13.12 -1.31
N GLN A 110 -13.79 -13.03 -1.75
CA GLN A 110 -14.33 -13.85 -2.81
C GLN A 110 -13.93 -13.31 -4.20
N GLU A 111 -13.96 -11.99 -4.39
CA GLU A 111 -13.48 -11.32 -5.60
C GLU A 111 -11.97 -11.53 -5.81
N ALA A 112 -11.17 -11.46 -4.75
CA ALA A 112 -9.73 -11.76 -4.82
C ALA A 112 -9.48 -13.19 -5.32
N LEU A 113 -10.29 -14.16 -4.86
CA LEU A 113 -10.18 -15.55 -5.29
C LEU A 113 -10.59 -15.73 -6.76
N ALA A 114 -11.65 -15.06 -7.21
CA ALA A 114 -12.05 -15.05 -8.61
C ALA A 114 -10.96 -14.43 -9.50
N THR A 115 -10.37 -13.32 -9.07
CA THR A 115 -9.25 -12.68 -9.77
C THR A 115 -8.06 -13.63 -9.88
N SER A 116 -7.71 -14.31 -8.79
CA SER A 116 -6.66 -15.32 -8.75
C SER A 116 -6.91 -16.47 -9.73
N ILE A 117 -8.13 -17.04 -9.75
CA ILE A 117 -8.50 -18.10 -10.70
C ILE A 117 -8.45 -17.59 -12.15
N SER A 118 -8.92 -16.38 -12.43
CA SER A 118 -8.88 -15.81 -13.79
C SER A 118 -7.44 -15.56 -14.28
N THR A 119 -6.52 -15.27 -13.35
CA THR A 119 -5.12 -14.94 -13.66
C THR A 119 -4.25 -16.19 -13.81
N PHE A 120 -4.34 -17.12 -12.85
CA PHE A 120 -3.45 -18.29 -12.78
C PHE A 120 -4.12 -19.58 -13.25
N GLY A 121 -5.42 -19.54 -13.54
CA GLY A 121 -6.25 -20.71 -13.75
C GLY A 121 -6.69 -21.37 -12.44
N PHE A 122 -7.54 -22.39 -12.57
CA PHE A 122 -8.02 -23.16 -11.42
C PHE A 122 -6.98 -24.21 -11.02
N VAL A 123 -5.99 -23.79 -10.24
CA VAL A 123 -4.81 -24.62 -9.90
C VAL A 123 -4.99 -25.53 -8.68
N LEU A 124 -5.89 -25.17 -7.75
CA LEU A 124 -6.14 -25.96 -6.54
C LEU A 124 -7.42 -26.79 -6.69
N PRO A 125 -7.37 -28.13 -6.70
CA PRO A 125 -8.58 -28.95 -6.83
C PRO A 125 -9.47 -28.87 -5.58
N ILE A 126 -10.78 -29.02 -5.78
CA ILE A 126 -11.76 -29.14 -4.70
C ILE A 126 -11.73 -30.56 -4.15
N LEU A 127 -11.63 -30.69 -2.83
CA LEU A 127 -11.70 -31.98 -2.15
C LEU A 127 -13.17 -32.34 -1.91
N ILE A 128 -13.58 -33.56 -2.26
CA ILE A 128 -14.97 -34.05 -2.14
C ILE A 128 -15.03 -35.42 -1.48
N ASP A 129 -16.15 -35.76 -0.84
CA ASP A 129 -16.42 -37.13 -0.39
C ASP A 129 -17.06 -37.99 -1.49
N ALA A 130 -17.32 -39.26 -1.19
CA ALA A 130 -17.94 -40.22 -2.12
C ALA A 130 -19.37 -39.83 -2.56
N ASN A 131 -20.01 -38.86 -1.91
CA ASN A 131 -21.35 -38.37 -2.23
C ASN A 131 -21.33 -37.01 -2.96
N ASN A 132 -20.16 -36.59 -3.46
CA ASN A 132 -19.88 -35.28 -4.07
C ASN A 132 -20.12 -34.10 -3.11
N ILE A 133 -20.06 -34.32 -1.79
CA ILE A 133 -20.11 -33.23 -0.83
C ILE A 133 -18.71 -32.65 -0.69
N ILE A 134 -18.59 -31.36 -0.94
CA ILE A 134 -17.32 -30.62 -0.83
C ILE A 134 -16.79 -30.80 0.58
N ILE A 135 -15.53 -31.19 0.77
CA ILE A 135 -14.78 -31.26 2.03
C ILE A 135 -13.98 -29.97 2.23
N SER A 136 -13.32 -29.49 1.18
CA SER A 136 -12.55 -28.23 1.14
C SER A 136 -12.62 -27.62 -0.25
N GLY A 137 -12.61 -26.29 -0.35
CA GLY A 137 -12.71 -25.57 -1.63
C GLY A 137 -14.09 -24.98 -1.93
N GLU A 138 -14.98 -24.80 -0.94
CA GLU A 138 -16.29 -24.16 -1.16
C GLU A 138 -16.15 -22.75 -1.78
N ALA A 139 -15.16 -21.98 -1.34
CA ALA A 139 -14.87 -20.65 -1.88
C ALA A 139 -14.39 -20.73 -3.34
N LEU A 140 -13.59 -21.75 -3.69
CA LEU A 140 -13.11 -21.97 -5.05
C LEU A 140 -14.27 -22.29 -5.99
N LEU A 141 -15.22 -23.13 -5.56
CA LEU A 141 -16.43 -23.41 -6.34
C LEU A 141 -17.27 -22.15 -6.57
N GLN A 142 -17.48 -21.35 -5.52
CA GLN A 142 -18.22 -20.10 -5.62
C GLN A 142 -17.54 -19.10 -6.57
N ALA A 143 -16.21 -19.01 -6.53
CA ALA A 143 -15.44 -18.16 -7.44
C ALA A 143 -15.51 -18.67 -8.89
N ALA A 144 -15.35 -19.98 -9.11
CA ALA A 144 -15.54 -20.59 -10.44
C ALA A 144 -16.92 -20.33 -11.01
N ARG A 145 -17.98 -20.45 -10.20
CA ARG A 145 -19.35 -20.12 -10.61
C ARG A 145 -19.49 -18.66 -11.03
N SER A 146 -18.90 -17.73 -10.28
CA SER A 146 -18.94 -16.31 -10.63
C SER A 146 -18.22 -15.98 -11.94
N LEU A 147 -17.23 -16.80 -12.31
CA LEU A 147 -16.49 -16.71 -13.57
C LEU A 147 -17.13 -17.51 -14.71
N GLY A 148 -18.22 -18.24 -14.46
CA GLY A 148 -18.92 -19.03 -15.48
C GLY A 148 -18.25 -20.36 -15.84
N HIS A 149 -17.40 -20.93 -14.99
CA HIS A 149 -16.84 -22.26 -15.23
C HIS A 149 -17.93 -23.34 -15.14
N SER A 150 -18.08 -24.14 -16.21
CA SER A 150 -19.00 -25.28 -16.26
C SER A 150 -18.45 -26.50 -15.53
N GLU A 151 -17.13 -26.67 -15.50
CA GLU A 151 -16.43 -27.76 -14.83
C GLU A 151 -15.31 -27.25 -13.93
N VAL A 152 -15.05 -27.99 -12.85
CA VAL A 152 -14.01 -27.68 -11.87
C VAL A 152 -13.17 -28.93 -11.56
N PRO A 153 -11.86 -28.78 -11.28
CA PRO A 153 -11.00 -29.89 -10.90
C PRO A 153 -11.32 -30.37 -9.47
N THR A 154 -11.45 -31.67 -9.31
CA THR A 154 -11.79 -32.31 -8.03
C THR A 154 -10.86 -33.47 -7.70
N ILE A 155 -10.70 -33.73 -6.39
CA ILE A 155 -10.10 -34.96 -5.85
C ILE A 155 -11.09 -35.56 -4.85
N MET A 156 -11.44 -36.83 -5.07
CA MET A 156 -12.36 -37.55 -4.19
C MET A 156 -11.58 -38.25 -3.07
N LEU A 157 -12.09 -38.17 -1.85
CA LEU A 157 -11.55 -38.83 -0.65
C LEU A 157 -12.54 -39.90 -0.18
N ASP A 158 -12.58 -41.02 -0.88
CA ASP A 158 -13.48 -42.14 -0.60
C ASP A 158 -12.99 -43.08 0.52
N HIS A 159 -11.71 -43.00 0.87
CA HIS A 159 -11.07 -43.76 1.95
C HIS A 159 -11.39 -43.23 3.38
N LEU A 160 -12.10 -42.09 3.50
CA LEU A 160 -12.46 -41.49 4.78
C LEU A 160 -13.88 -41.87 5.18
N ASP A 161 -14.08 -42.20 6.46
CA ASP A 161 -15.43 -42.31 6.99
C ASP A 161 -16.10 -40.93 7.21
N GLU A 162 -17.39 -40.91 7.57
CA GLU A 162 -18.14 -39.67 7.78
C GLU A 162 -17.54 -38.78 8.88
N ASN A 163 -17.08 -39.38 9.98
CA ASN A 163 -16.52 -38.64 11.10
C ASN A 163 -15.14 -38.08 10.76
N GLU A 164 -14.30 -38.88 10.11
CA GLU A 164 -12.99 -38.47 9.58
C GLU A 164 -13.14 -37.31 8.59
N THR A 165 -14.09 -37.41 7.66
CA THR A 165 -14.41 -36.34 6.70
C THR A 165 -14.81 -35.03 7.40
N ARG A 166 -15.63 -35.13 8.45
CA ARG A 166 -16.06 -33.98 9.25
C ARG A 166 -14.92 -33.36 10.04
N LEU A 167 -14.03 -34.18 10.61
CA LEU A 167 -12.83 -33.71 11.31
C LEU A 167 -11.86 -33.03 10.33
N LEU A 168 -11.62 -33.64 9.17
CA LEU A 168 -10.74 -33.09 8.13
C LEU A 168 -11.23 -31.73 7.64
N ARG A 169 -12.54 -31.57 7.43
CA ARG A 169 -13.17 -30.29 7.06
C ARG A 169 -12.85 -29.17 8.06
N ILE A 170 -12.90 -29.47 9.36
CA ILE A 170 -12.56 -28.50 10.41
C ILE A 170 -11.04 -28.26 10.39
N ALA A 171 -10.24 -29.32 10.31
CA ALA A 171 -8.78 -29.24 10.33
C ALA A 171 -8.25 -28.36 9.18
N LEU A 172 -8.67 -28.59 7.93
CA LEU A 172 -8.20 -27.81 6.77
C LEU A 172 -8.56 -26.33 6.87
N ASN A 173 -9.69 -25.99 7.51
CA ASN A 173 -10.04 -24.59 7.75
C ASN A 173 -9.18 -23.97 8.86
N ARG A 174 -8.93 -24.70 9.95
CA ARG A 174 -8.19 -24.19 11.11
C ARG A 174 -6.69 -24.11 10.86
N LEU A 175 -6.09 -25.09 10.19
CA LEU A 175 -4.64 -25.16 9.98
C LEU A 175 -4.14 -23.95 9.17
N ALA A 176 -4.90 -23.51 8.17
CA ALA A 176 -4.58 -22.30 7.41
C ALA A 176 -4.62 -21.01 8.25
N GLU A 177 -5.40 -20.98 9.34
CA GLU A 177 -5.46 -19.83 10.27
C GLU A 177 -4.34 -19.83 11.31
N GLN A 178 -3.67 -20.96 11.51
CA GLN A 178 -2.62 -21.12 12.53
C GLN A 178 -1.22 -20.83 11.98
N ALA A 179 -1.11 -20.52 10.69
CA ALA A 179 0.14 -20.11 10.06
C ALA A 179 0.30 -18.60 10.14
N ASP A 180 1.50 -18.16 10.53
CA ASP A 180 1.90 -16.76 10.52
C ASP A 180 2.78 -16.46 9.30
N TRP A 181 2.66 -15.25 8.77
CA TRP A 181 3.57 -14.76 7.74
C TRP A 181 4.89 -14.33 8.36
N ASN A 182 6.01 -14.75 7.76
CA ASN A 182 7.27 -14.06 7.97
C ASN A 182 7.23 -12.74 7.18
N ARG A 183 6.93 -11.63 7.88
CA ARG A 183 6.68 -10.33 7.26
C ARG A 183 7.88 -9.78 6.49
N VAL A 184 9.10 -10.03 6.98
CA VAL A 184 10.34 -9.52 6.36
C VAL A 184 10.58 -10.23 5.03
N GLU A 185 10.51 -11.56 5.03
CA GLU A 185 10.70 -12.35 3.80
C GLU A 185 9.56 -12.10 2.81
N LEU A 186 8.32 -12.04 3.28
CA LEU A 186 7.16 -11.72 2.44
C LEU A 186 7.27 -10.31 1.83
N GLY A 187 7.68 -9.32 2.61
CA GLY A 187 7.91 -7.97 2.12
C GLY A 187 8.98 -7.95 1.02
N SER A 188 10.06 -8.71 1.20
CA SER A 188 11.17 -8.79 0.24
C SER A 188 10.71 -9.41 -1.09
N GLU A 189 9.98 -10.53 -1.02
CA GLU A 189 9.38 -11.16 -2.20
C GLU A 189 8.44 -10.21 -2.95
N LEU A 190 7.56 -9.50 -2.23
CA LEU A 190 6.64 -8.53 -2.84
C LEU A 190 7.40 -7.35 -3.47
N ALA A 191 8.48 -6.87 -2.86
CA ALA A 191 9.31 -5.81 -3.41
C ALA A 191 10.00 -6.25 -4.71
N GLU A 192 10.53 -7.47 -4.76
CA GLU A 192 11.14 -8.05 -5.96
C GLU A 192 10.12 -8.22 -7.09
N LEU A 193 8.91 -8.70 -6.79
CA LEU A 193 7.83 -8.83 -7.77
C LEU A 193 7.40 -7.47 -8.34
N LEU A 194 7.32 -6.43 -7.49
CA LEU A 194 7.02 -5.07 -7.93
C LEU A 194 8.13 -4.49 -8.83
N ALA A 195 9.39 -4.83 -8.56
CA ALA A 195 10.53 -4.39 -9.37
C ALA A 195 10.65 -5.15 -10.71
N ALA A 196 10.16 -6.38 -10.78
CA ALA A 196 10.23 -7.24 -11.97
C ALA A 196 9.35 -6.76 -13.15
N ASN A 197 8.56 -5.70 -12.98
CA ASN A 197 7.68 -5.13 -14.00
C ASN A 197 6.78 -6.17 -14.70
N ILE A 198 6.21 -7.08 -13.90
CA ILE A 198 5.25 -8.08 -14.36
C ILE A 198 3.92 -7.42 -14.71
N GLU A 199 3.25 -7.89 -15.78
CA GLU A 199 1.93 -7.37 -16.18
C GLU A 199 0.82 -7.71 -15.17
N ILE A 200 1.07 -8.68 -14.28
CA ILE A 200 0.11 -9.17 -13.30
C ILE A 200 0.14 -8.27 -12.06
N ASN A 201 -1.02 -7.74 -11.67
CA ASN A 201 -1.15 -6.97 -10.43
C ASN A 201 -0.90 -7.88 -9.22
N VAL A 202 0.07 -7.52 -8.38
CA VAL A 202 0.47 -8.24 -7.17
C VAL A 202 -0.67 -8.40 -6.16
N GLU A 203 -1.71 -7.56 -6.22
CA GLU A 203 -2.92 -7.72 -5.40
C GLU A 203 -3.67 -9.05 -5.63
N VAL A 204 -3.39 -9.75 -6.74
CA VAL A 204 -3.92 -11.10 -7.01
C VAL A 204 -3.54 -12.13 -5.93
N THR A 205 -2.48 -11.84 -5.16
CA THR A 205 -2.06 -12.63 -4.00
C THR A 205 -3.06 -12.58 -2.83
N GLY A 206 -4.03 -11.65 -2.89
CA GLY A 206 -5.00 -11.39 -1.82
C GLY A 206 -4.54 -10.33 -0.81
N PHE A 207 -3.35 -9.76 -0.97
CA PHE A 207 -2.89 -8.59 -0.22
C PHE A 207 -3.36 -7.31 -0.93
N SER A 208 -3.95 -6.37 -0.18
CA SER A 208 -4.31 -5.06 -0.74
C SER A 208 -3.07 -4.19 -0.97
N SER A 209 -3.16 -3.15 -1.80
CA SER A 209 -2.11 -2.12 -1.94
C SER A 209 -1.61 -1.60 -0.60
N ILE A 210 -2.50 -1.44 0.38
CA ILE A 210 -2.17 -0.94 1.73
C ILE A 210 -1.33 -1.97 2.49
N ASP A 211 -1.68 -3.25 2.40
CA ASP A 211 -0.93 -4.32 3.06
C ASP A 211 0.46 -4.48 2.44
N ILE A 212 0.54 -4.42 1.10
CA ILE A 212 1.80 -4.51 0.35
C ILE A 212 2.70 -3.31 0.71
N ASP A 213 2.16 -2.09 0.70
CA ASP A 213 2.92 -0.90 1.08
C ASP A 213 3.46 -0.99 2.51
N GLY A 214 2.65 -1.50 3.45
CA GLY A 214 3.10 -1.71 4.82
C GLY A 214 4.24 -2.72 4.95
N LEU A 215 4.14 -3.85 4.25
CA LEU A 215 5.17 -4.90 4.24
C LEU A 215 6.49 -4.41 3.61
N VAL A 216 6.41 -3.69 2.48
CA VAL A 216 7.59 -3.15 1.80
C VAL A 216 8.22 -2.01 2.62
N GLN A 217 7.42 -1.18 3.28
CA GLN A 217 7.91 -0.09 4.12
C GLN A 217 8.71 -0.61 5.33
N GLU A 218 8.35 -1.77 5.89
CA GLU A 218 9.10 -2.40 6.99
C GLU A 218 10.54 -2.78 6.62
N LEU A 219 10.86 -2.89 5.32
CA LEU A 219 12.22 -3.18 4.84
C LEU A 219 13.14 -1.96 4.81
N VAL A 220 12.56 -0.76 4.73
CA VAL A 220 13.31 0.49 4.60
C VAL A 220 13.75 0.95 5.99
N ALA A 221 15.07 1.03 6.21
CA ALA A 221 15.60 1.51 7.48
C ALA A 221 15.15 2.97 7.75
N PRO A 222 14.72 3.31 8.98
CA PRO A 222 14.31 4.65 9.34
C PRO A 222 15.55 5.54 9.52
N THR A 223 16.20 5.92 8.43
CA THR A 223 17.42 6.75 8.48
C THR A 223 17.46 7.91 7.49
N GLU A 224 16.41 8.14 6.71
CA GLU A 224 16.40 9.25 5.75
C GLU A 224 15.82 10.52 6.38
N ASP A 225 16.52 11.64 6.27
CA ASP A 225 16.04 12.96 6.70
C ASP A 225 14.92 13.53 5.81
N GLY A 226 14.64 12.84 4.70
CA GLY A 226 13.60 13.16 3.72
C GLY A 226 14.01 14.21 2.69
N PHE A 227 15.30 14.52 2.56
CA PHE A 227 15.80 15.52 1.60
C PHE A 227 16.80 14.96 0.58
N GLU A 228 16.87 13.64 0.44
CA GLU A 228 17.82 12.97 -0.44
C GLU A 228 17.72 13.37 -1.93
N GLY A 229 18.88 13.40 -2.59
CA GLY A 229 19.00 13.59 -4.02
C GLY A 229 18.69 15.00 -4.52
N LEU A 230 18.66 15.99 -3.63
CA LEU A 230 18.54 17.40 -3.99
C LEU A 230 19.92 17.97 -4.36
N ASP A 231 20.27 17.86 -5.63
CA ASP A 231 21.48 18.48 -6.16
C ASP A 231 21.21 19.96 -6.51
N PRO A 232 22.19 20.87 -6.37
CA PRO A 232 22.06 22.24 -6.85
C PRO A 232 21.68 22.32 -8.32
N LEU A 233 20.80 23.27 -8.66
CA LEU A 233 20.47 23.55 -10.06
C LEU A 233 21.74 23.92 -10.84
N SER A 234 21.86 23.39 -12.05
CA SER A 234 22.99 23.71 -12.93
C SER A 234 22.96 25.20 -13.28
N PRO A 235 24.08 25.94 -13.17
CA PRO A 235 24.12 27.38 -13.42
C PRO A 235 24.09 27.77 -14.91
N GLY A 236 23.89 26.82 -15.82
CA GLY A 236 23.83 27.03 -17.27
C GLY A 236 22.43 27.39 -17.79
N PRO A 237 22.28 27.60 -19.11
CA PRO A 237 20.95 27.68 -19.70
C PRO A 237 20.18 26.39 -19.45
N ALA A 238 18.87 26.50 -19.24
CA ALA A 238 18.02 25.33 -19.12
C ALA A 238 18.03 24.56 -20.43
N VAL A 239 18.07 23.23 -20.33
CA VAL A 239 17.80 22.33 -21.44
C VAL A 239 16.32 22.40 -21.75
N SER A 240 15.43 22.29 -20.76
CA SER A 240 13.98 22.40 -20.95
C SER A 240 13.55 23.80 -21.35
N HIS A 241 12.43 23.90 -22.08
CA HIS A 241 11.77 25.13 -22.46
C HIS A 241 10.26 25.05 -22.19
N LEU A 242 9.59 26.20 -22.08
CA LEU A 242 8.14 26.27 -22.03
C LEU A 242 7.51 25.52 -23.20
N GLY A 243 6.49 24.71 -22.90
CA GLY A 243 5.82 23.84 -23.87
C GLY A 243 6.48 22.47 -24.07
N ASP A 244 7.62 22.17 -23.43
CA ASP A 244 8.18 20.82 -23.41
C ASP A 244 7.38 19.89 -22.49
N LEU A 245 7.07 18.70 -22.98
CA LEU A 245 6.39 17.65 -22.21
C LEU A 245 7.32 16.44 -22.08
N TRP A 246 7.78 16.20 -20.86
CA TRP A 246 8.73 15.14 -20.55
C TRP A 246 8.03 13.92 -19.95
N VAL A 247 8.35 12.75 -20.50
CA VAL A 247 7.90 11.44 -19.99
C VAL A 247 9.06 10.82 -19.21
N LEU A 248 8.83 10.59 -17.91
CA LEU A 248 9.80 10.04 -16.96
C LEU A 248 9.27 8.69 -16.49
N GLY A 249 9.44 7.65 -17.30
CA GLY A 249 8.81 6.35 -17.05
C GLY A 249 7.29 6.48 -17.10
N ASP A 250 6.60 6.27 -15.98
CA ASP A 250 5.14 6.43 -15.86
C ASP A 250 4.73 7.82 -15.36
N HIS A 251 5.69 8.73 -15.15
CA HIS A 251 5.47 10.11 -14.77
C HIS A 251 5.45 11.02 -15.99
N VAL A 252 4.74 12.14 -15.88
CA VAL A 252 4.71 13.18 -16.91
C VAL A 252 4.95 14.54 -16.27
N VAL A 253 5.91 15.29 -16.80
CA VAL A 253 6.23 16.66 -16.38
C VAL A 253 6.02 17.59 -17.57
N TYR A 254 5.16 18.59 -17.42
CA TYR A 254 4.91 19.59 -18.45
C TYR A 254 5.46 20.95 -18.02
N ASN A 255 6.36 21.52 -18.81
CA ASN A 255 6.99 22.79 -18.49
C ASN A 255 6.06 23.95 -18.89
N GLU A 256 5.10 24.27 -18.04
CA GLU A 256 4.03 25.23 -18.32
C GLU A 256 3.30 25.66 -17.04
N SER A 257 2.41 26.65 -17.13
CA SER A 257 1.62 27.11 -15.98
C SER A 257 0.41 26.21 -15.68
N SER A 258 0.20 25.90 -14.39
CA SER A 258 -0.99 25.19 -13.90
C SER A 258 -2.26 26.05 -13.78
N THR A 259 -2.15 27.37 -13.98
CA THR A 259 -3.31 28.28 -14.01
C THR A 259 -4.04 28.28 -15.35
N VAL A 260 -3.49 27.61 -16.36
CA VAL A 260 -4.07 27.50 -17.71
C VAL A 260 -4.68 26.11 -17.89
N GLU A 261 -6.00 26.04 -18.04
CA GLU A 261 -6.73 24.77 -18.14
C GLU A 261 -6.27 23.88 -19.30
N ALA A 262 -5.99 24.47 -20.48
CA ALA A 262 -5.52 23.74 -21.65
C ALA A 262 -4.19 22.99 -21.40
N ASN A 263 -3.33 23.52 -20.52
CA ASN A 263 -2.08 22.85 -20.15
C ASN A 263 -2.35 21.58 -19.34
N LEU A 264 -3.35 21.60 -18.45
CA LEU A 264 -3.78 20.43 -17.69
C LEU A 264 -4.50 19.41 -18.58
N GLU A 265 -5.29 19.85 -19.55
CA GLU A 265 -5.92 18.95 -20.53
C GLU A 265 -4.87 18.14 -21.30
N LEU A 266 -3.82 18.83 -21.77
CA LEU A 266 -2.69 18.19 -22.45
C LEU A 266 -1.94 17.24 -21.53
N LEU A 267 -1.57 17.68 -20.32
CA LEU A 267 -0.85 16.86 -19.33
C LEU A 267 -1.63 15.59 -18.97
N MET A 268 -2.92 15.73 -18.69
CA MET A 268 -3.75 14.65 -18.16
C MET A 268 -4.23 13.69 -19.25
N ASN A 269 -4.30 14.13 -20.51
CA ASN A 269 -4.63 13.30 -21.68
C ASN A 269 -5.84 12.36 -21.44
N GLY A 270 -6.93 12.93 -20.91
CA GLY A 270 -8.16 12.21 -20.59
C GLY A 270 -8.15 11.39 -19.29
N GLN A 271 -7.01 11.26 -18.61
CA GLN A 271 -6.92 10.62 -17.31
C GLN A 271 -7.37 11.55 -16.17
N LYS A 272 -7.59 10.97 -14.99
CA LYS A 272 -7.98 11.70 -13.78
C LYS A 272 -7.07 11.32 -12.61
N ALA A 273 -6.78 12.29 -11.76
CA ALA A 273 -5.97 12.11 -10.55
C ALA A 273 -6.82 11.68 -9.35
N GLN A 274 -6.27 10.81 -8.50
CA GLN A 274 -6.90 10.41 -7.25
C GLN A 274 -6.61 11.40 -6.11
N MET A 275 -5.47 12.09 -6.19
CA MET A 275 -5.14 13.20 -5.28
C MET A 275 -4.46 14.35 -6.02
N VAL A 276 -4.55 15.53 -5.42
CA VAL A 276 -3.58 16.61 -5.66
C VAL A 276 -2.68 16.69 -4.44
N LEU A 277 -1.37 16.76 -4.65
CA LEU A 277 -0.39 17.10 -3.63
C LEU A 277 0.46 18.23 -4.19
N THR A 278 0.28 19.44 -3.70
CA THR A 278 0.89 20.61 -4.32
C THR A 278 1.27 21.68 -3.31
N ASP A 279 2.34 22.40 -3.63
CA ASP A 279 2.93 23.46 -2.82
C ASP A 279 2.98 24.75 -3.64
N SER A 280 1.83 25.44 -3.74
CA SER A 280 1.78 26.69 -4.50
C SER A 280 2.66 27.76 -3.84
N PRO A 281 3.24 28.69 -4.62
CA PRO A 281 4.08 29.75 -4.08
C PRO A 281 3.33 30.63 -3.07
N TYR A 282 4.02 31.06 -2.01
CA TYR A 282 3.40 31.75 -0.87
C TYR A 282 3.30 33.27 -1.03
N ASN A 283 3.62 33.83 -2.21
CA ASN A 283 3.63 35.28 -2.42
C ASN A 283 4.53 36.04 -1.43
N VAL A 284 5.70 35.45 -1.12
CA VAL A 284 6.73 36.05 -0.27
C VAL A 284 8.03 36.16 -1.07
N LYS A 285 8.67 37.33 -1.03
CA LYS A 285 10.00 37.54 -1.65
C LYS A 285 11.00 36.56 -1.09
N ILE A 286 11.75 35.87 -1.95
CA ILE A 286 12.81 34.95 -1.53
C ILE A 286 14.00 35.73 -0.99
N SER A 287 14.42 36.78 -1.71
CA SER A 287 15.55 37.63 -1.33
C SER A 287 15.31 38.31 0.02
N GLY A 288 16.26 38.12 0.94
CA GLY A 288 16.24 38.69 2.29
C GLY A 288 15.35 37.92 3.30
N HIS A 289 14.51 36.99 2.87
CA HIS A 289 13.60 36.25 3.75
C HIS A 289 13.89 34.74 3.80
N VAL A 290 14.53 34.18 2.75
CA VAL A 290 14.83 32.74 2.64
C VAL A 290 16.30 32.54 2.26
N SER A 291 17.15 32.24 3.24
CA SER A 291 18.49 31.59 3.15
C SER A 291 19.43 32.04 4.29
N GLY A 292 20.30 31.13 4.74
CA GLY A 292 21.11 31.25 5.96
C GLY A 292 22.01 32.49 6.03
N LEU A 293 21.52 33.55 6.68
CA LEU A 293 22.25 34.81 6.95
C LEU A 293 22.89 35.44 5.69
N GLY A 294 22.32 35.18 4.49
CA GLY A 294 22.80 35.71 3.22
C GLY A 294 23.99 34.98 2.57
N ARG A 295 24.41 33.80 3.08
CA ARG A 295 25.52 33.01 2.50
C ARG A 295 25.16 32.27 1.21
N HIS A 296 23.91 31.83 1.08
CA HIS A 296 23.37 31.23 -0.14
C HIS A 296 22.31 32.18 -0.69
N LYS A 297 22.28 32.41 -2.00
CA LYS A 297 21.25 33.26 -2.62
C LYS A 297 20.46 32.40 -3.59
N HIS A 298 19.14 32.38 -3.41
CA HIS A 298 18.23 31.75 -4.35
C HIS A 298 17.66 32.79 -5.31
N ARG A 299 17.35 32.35 -6.53
CA ARG A 299 16.59 33.15 -7.49
C ARG A 299 15.13 33.26 -7.00
N GLU A 300 14.46 34.36 -7.33
CA GLU A 300 13.01 34.50 -7.06
C GLU A 300 12.20 33.42 -7.81
N PHE A 301 11.04 33.06 -7.28
CA PHE A 301 10.12 32.17 -8.00
C PHE A 301 9.60 32.87 -9.26
N ALA A 302 9.25 32.08 -10.27
CA ALA A 302 8.74 32.59 -11.55
C ALA A 302 7.41 33.38 -11.40
N GLN A 303 6.64 33.12 -10.35
CA GLN A 303 5.39 33.80 -10.02
C GLN A 303 5.09 33.72 -8.51
N ALA A 304 4.29 34.66 -8.02
CA ALA A 304 3.91 34.81 -6.61
C ALA A 304 5.13 34.78 -5.67
N SER A 305 6.05 35.69 -5.92
CA SER A 305 7.24 35.96 -5.11
C SER A 305 7.12 37.34 -4.42
N GLY A 306 5.90 37.74 -4.02
CA GLY A 306 5.61 38.96 -3.27
C GLY A 306 5.13 40.14 -4.10
N GLU A 307 4.80 39.92 -5.37
CA GLU A 307 4.26 40.93 -6.27
C GLU A 307 2.73 41.04 -6.25
N MET A 308 2.00 40.03 -5.74
CA MET A 308 0.53 40.03 -5.77
C MET A 308 -0.05 40.74 -4.54
N SER A 309 -1.11 41.53 -4.75
CA SER A 309 -1.99 41.97 -3.67
C SER A 309 -2.80 40.80 -3.10
N GLU A 310 -3.43 40.98 -1.92
CA GLU A 310 -4.31 39.96 -1.32
C GLU A 310 -5.39 39.47 -2.31
N GLY A 311 -6.07 40.40 -3.00
CA GLY A 311 -7.11 40.06 -3.98
C GLY A 311 -6.57 39.27 -5.17
N GLN A 312 -5.41 39.67 -5.71
CA GLN A 312 -4.74 38.94 -6.80
C GLN A 312 -4.28 37.55 -6.35
N PHE A 313 -3.82 37.41 -5.11
CA PHE A 313 -3.39 36.13 -4.58
C PHE A 313 -4.58 35.20 -4.31
N ILE A 314 -5.71 35.72 -3.83
CA ILE A 314 -6.97 34.96 -3.76
C ILE A 314 -7.39 34.46 -5.15
N GLU A 315 -7.33 35.31 -6.17
CA GLU A 315 -7.65 34.93 -7.55
C GLU A 315 -6.70 33.85 -8.09
N PHE A 316 -5.40 33.99 -7.83
CA PHE A 316 -4.40 32.99 -8.17
C PHE A 316 -4.69 31.62 -7.51
N GLN A 317 -4.93 31.61 -6.19
CA GLN A 317 -5.25 30.40 -5.44
C GLN A 317 -6.58 29.78 -5.88
N THR A 318 -7.58 30.61 -6.19
CA THR A 318 -8.87 30.15 -6.75
C THR A 318 -8.67 29.47 -8.10
N THR A 319 -7.92 30.12 -9.00
CA THR A 319 -7.72 29.66 -10.38
C THR A 319 -6.95 28.35 -10.42
N SER A 320 -5.80 28.28 -9.74
CA SER A 320 -4.98 27.07 -9.68
C SER A 320 -5.73 25.90 -9.03
N THR A 321 -6.36 26.13 -7.87
CA THR A 321 -7.13 25.10 -7.15
C THR A 321 -8.31 24.58 -7.97
N THR A 322 -9.06 25.48 -8.62
CA THR A 322 -10.19 25.11 -9.49
C THR A 322 -9.72 24.27 -10.67
N THR A 323 -8.65 24.70 -11.33
CA THR A 323 -8.11 24.03 -12.51
C THR A 323 -7.62 22.63 -12.14
N LEU A 324 -6.82 22.48 -11.08
CA LEU A 324 -6.35 21.18 -10.60
C LEU A 324 -7.53 20.25 -10.24
N ALA A 325 -8.52 20.77 -9.50
CA ALA A 325 -9.69 19.98 -9.10
C ALA A 325 -10.47 19.42 -10.30
N LYS A 326 -10.60 20.16 -11.42
CA LYS A 326 -11.31 19.66 -12.62
C LYS A 326 -10.75 18.33 -13.13
N PHE A 327 -9.46 18.09 -12.97
CA PHE A 327 -8.76 16.89 -13.43
C PHE A 327 -8.69 15.75 -12.40
N CYS A 328 -9.39 15.84 -11.28
CA CYS A 328 -9.46 14.76 -10.30
C CYS A 328 -10.73 13.89 -10.43
N HIS A 329 -10.72 12.69 -9.85
CA HIS A 329 -11.93 11.89 -9.63
C HIS A 329 -12.91 12.56 -8.65
N ASP A 330 -14.21 12.25 -8.73
CA ASP A 330 -15.13 12.60 -7.63
C ASP A 330 -14.70 11.85 -6.35
N GLY A 331 -14.71 12.53 -5.21
CA GLY A 331 -14.19 12.02 -3.94
C GLY A 331 -12.67 12.19 -3.74
N ALA A 332 -11.94 12.64 -4.76
CA ALA A 332 -10.50 12.93 -4.65
C ALA A 332 -10.20 14.01 -3.60
N LEU A 333 -9.01 13.91 -2.99
CA LEU A 333 -8.53 14.85 -1.98
C LEU A 333 -7.40 15.70 -2.53
N LEU A 334 -7.48 17.00 -2.27
CA LEU A 334 -6.48 17.99 -2.61
C LEU A 334 -5.75 18.41 -1.35
N TYR A 335 -4.45 18.20 -1.34
CA TYR A 335 -3.51 18.55 -0.27
C TYR A 335 -2.78 19.81 -0.73
N LEU A 336 -3.15 20.94 -0.15
CA LEU A 336 -2.72 22.27 -0.58
C LEU A 336 -1.85 22.86 0.53
N PHE A 337 -0.53 22.86 0.35
CA PHE A 337 0.39 23.44 1.33
C PHE A 337 0.34 24.96 1.30
N MET A 338 0.40 25.60 2.48
CA MET A 338 0.48 27.04 2.62
C MET A 338 0.98 27.42 4.02
N ASP A 339 1.52 28.64 4.16
CA ASP A 339 1.81 29.23 5.47
C ASP A 339 0.54 29.78 6.13
N TRP A 340 0.49 29.79 7.47
CA TRP A 340 -0.65 30.31 8.23
C TRP A 340 -0.97 31.78 7.92
N ARG A 341 0.02 32.59 7.51
CA ARG A 341 -0.16 33.99 7.10
C ARG A 341 -1.10 34.14 5.91
N HIS A 342 -1.17 33.12 5.05
CA HIS A 342 -2.00 33.09 3.86
C HIS A 342 -3.19 32.12 3.98
N MET A 343 -3.54 31.77 5.22
CA MET A 343 -4.68 30.88 5.49
C MET A 343 -5.99 31.46 4.94
N TRP A 344 -6.17 32.78 5.02
CA TRP A 344 -7.38 33.44 4.55
C TRP A 344 -7.53 33.32 3.03
N GLU A 345 -6.46 33.56 2.30
CA GLU A 345 -6.42 33.52 0.83
C GLU A 345 -6.62 32.09 0.33
N MET A 346 -5.95 31.12 0.96
CA MET A 346 -6.12 29.70 0.63
C MET A 346 -7.55 29.20 0.90
N LEU A 347 -8.13 29.51 2.07
CA LEU A 347 -9.50 29.11 2.39
C LEU A 347 -10.53 29.77 1.46
N SER A 348 -10.29 31.03 1.09
CA SER A 348 -11.12 31.74 0.10
C SER A 348 -11.06 31.05 -1.26
N GLY A 349 -9.86 30.69 -1.72
CA GLY A 349 -9.67 29.94 -2.97
C GLY A 349 -10.33 28.56 -2.98
N ILE A 350 -10.18 27.79 -1.89
CA ILE A 350 -10.83 26.47 -1.73
C ILE A 350 -12.36 26.60 -1.83
N ARG A 351 -12.94 27.59 -1.15
CA ARG A 351 -14.39 27.81 -1.15
C ARG A 351 -14.88 28.26 -2.53
N ALA A 352 -14.17 29.18 -3.18
CA ALA A 352 -14.50 29.66 -4.51
C ALA A 352 -14.39 28.56 -5.57
N ALA A 353 -13.45 27.62 -5.41
CA ALA A 353 -13.32 26.42 -6.24
C ALA A 353 -14.43 25.38 -6.03
N GLY A 354 -15.40 25.63 -5.13
CA GLY A 354 -16.49 24.71 -4.83
C GLY A 354 -16.06 23.45 -4.07
N LEU A 355 -14.89 23.48 -3.43
CA LEU A 355 -14.36 22.36 -2.67
C LEU A 355 -14.77 22.43 -1.21
N ARG A 356 -14.91 21.26 -0.58
CA ARG A 356 -15.21 21.18 0.86
C ARG A 356 -13.93 20.89 1.64
N MET A 357 -13.56 21.76 2.57
CA MET A 357 -12.48 21.47 3.51
C MET A 357 -12.87 20.27 4.39
N VAL A 358 -11.99 19.28 4.49
CA VAL A 358 -12.21 18.06 5.27
C VAL A 358 -11.29 17.94 6.48
N ASN A 359 -10.09 18.52 6.41
CA ASN A 359 -9.15 18.52 7.52
C ASN A 359 -8.06 19.59 7.31
N LEU A 360 -7.29 19.88 8.36
CA LEU A 360 -6.09 20.70 8.33
C LEU A 360 -4.92 19.86 8.86
N GLY A 361 -4.00 19.49 7.96
CA GLY A 361 -2.73 18.90 8.33
C GLY A 361 -1.77 19.97 8.84
N VAL A 362 -1.07 19.68 9.93
CA VAL A 362 -0.04 20.55 10.51
C VAL A 362 1.29 19.81 10.43
N TRP A 363 2.16 20.21 9.51
CA TRP A 363 3.53 19.70 9.48
C TRP A 363 4.32 20.36 10.60
N VAL A 364 4.58 19.62 11.67
CA VAL A 364 5.40 20.04 12.81
C VAL A 364 6.86 19.67 12.54
N LYS A 365 7.69 20.69 12.41
CA LYS A 365 9.14 20.58 12.17
C LYS A 365 9.89 20.34 13.47
N GLN A 366 11.09 19.74 13.40
CA GLN A 366 11.94 19.53 14.59
C GLN A 366 12.34 20.82 15.30
N SER A 367 12.54 21.91 14.56
CA SER A 367 12.96 23.21 15.09
C SER A 367 12.20 24.35 14.44
N GLY A 368 11.92 25.40 15.22
CA GLY A 368 11.37 26.64 14.69
C GLY A 368 12.33 27.37 13.76
N GLY A 369 11.79 28.08 12.76
CA GLY A 369 12.56 28.96 11.88
C GLY A 369 13.20 30.16 12.60
N MET A 370 13.82 31.07 11.85
CA MET A 370 14.37 32.30 12.40
C MET A 370 13.25 33.24 12.88
N GLY A 371 13.48 33.96 14.00
CA GLY A 371 12.51 34.89 14.59
C GLY A 371 12.74 35.08 16.09
N SER A 372 12.25 36.19 16.66
CA SER A 372 12.47 36.56 18.07
C SER A 372 11.26 36.42 18.99
N LEU A 373 10.04 36.61 18.49
CA LEU A 373 8.81 36.51 19.30
C LEU A 373 8.28 35.06 19.33
N TYR A 374 7.63 34.62 18.25
CA TYR A 374 7.20 33.24 18.06
C TYR A 374 7.78 32.71 16.75
N ARG A 375 8.61 31.69 16.86
CA ARG A 375 9.27 31.07 15.71
C ARG A 375 8.33 30.04 15.09
N SER A 376 7.97 30.19 13.82
CA SER A 376 7.17 29.17 13.11
C SER A 376 7.91 27.83 13.12
N GLN A 377 7.32 26.84 13.81
CA GLN A 377 7.75 25.45 13.81
C GLN A 377 6.82 24.56 12.98
N HIS A 378 5.92 25.16 12.20
CA HIS A 378 4.99 24.41 11.39
C HIS A 378 4.76 25.02 10.02
N GLU A 379 4.24 24.19 9.13
CA GLU A 379 3.54 24.58 7.91
C GLU A 379 2.18 23.90 7.88
N LEU A 380 1.24 24.47 7.13
CA LEU A 380 -0.12 23.95 7.04
C LEU A 380 -0.34 23.24 5.71
N CYS A 381 -1.14 22.19 5.74
CA CYS A 381 -1.67 21.50 4.58
C CYS A 381 -3.20 21.52 4.66
N PHE A 382 -3.82 22.32 3.81
CA PHE A 382 -5.28 22.40 3.71
C PHE A 382 -5.76 21.20 2.89
N ILE A 383 -6.58 20.34 3.50
CA ILE A 383 -7.09 19.12 2.86
C ILE A 383 -8.53 19.38 2.44
N ALA A 384 -8.77 19.43 1.14
CA ALA A 384 -10.07 19.70 0.54
C ALA A 384 -10.56 18.52 -0.30
N LYS A 385 -11.87 18.29 -0.34
CA LYS A 385 -12.49 17.21 -1.12
C LYS A 385 -13.19 17.76 -2.34
N LYS A 386 -12.97 17.11 -3.48
CA LYS A 386 -13.76 17.30 -4.69
C LYS A 386 -15.06 16.50 -4.62
N GLY A 387 -16.16 17.20 -4.91
CA GLY A 387 -17.47 16.61 -5.15
C GLY A 387 -18.06 15.82 -3.96
N SER A 388 -18.91 14.85 -4.25
CA SER A 388 -19.81 14.24 -3.27
C SER A 388 -19.40 12.83 -2.87
N ALA A 389 -18.74 12.07 -3.76
CA ALA A 389 -18.37 10.68 -3.52
C ALA A 389 -17.51 10.51 -2.25
N PRO A 390 -17.55 9.34 -1.61
CA PRO A 390 -16.66 9.03 -0.47
C PRO A 390 -15.19 9.16 -0.89
N SER A 391 -14.38 9.75 -0.02
CA SER A 391 -12.92 9.78 -0.24
C SER A 391 -12.29 8.45 0.17
N ARG A 392 -11.23 8.07 -0.55
CA ARG A 392 -10.37 6.97 -0.15
C ARG A 392 -9.72 7.29 1.20
N ASN A 393 -9.67 6.30 2.09
CA ASN A 393 -9.08 6.42 3.42
C ASN A 393 -8.30 5.15 3.73
N ASN A 394 -7.00 5.15 3.44
CA ASN A 394 -6.12 4.01 3.67
C ASN A 394 -5.55 3.95 5.10
N VAL A 395 -5.86 4.95 5.93
CA VAL A 395 -5.41 4.99 7.33
C VAL A 395 -6.13 3.92 8.15
N HIS A 396 -7.45 3.74 7.95
CA HIS A 396 -8.26 2.70 8.60
C HIS A 396 -7.98 2.53 10.12
N LEU A 397 -7.69 3.63 10.84
CA LEU A 397 -7.32 3.64 12.25
C LEU A 397 -6.18 2.66 12.61
N GLY A 398 -5.18 2.50 11.73
CA GLY A 398 -4.03 1.63 11.97
C GLY A 398 -4.28 0.15 11.73
N LYS A 399 -5.47 -0.26 11.25
CA LYS A 399 -5.78 -1.67 10.98
C LYS A 399 -4.74 -2.37 10.08
N HIS A 400 -4.15 -1.62 9.16
CA HIS A 400 -3.15 -2.08 8.21
C HIS A 400 -1.76 -1.49 8.49
N GLY A 401 -1.47 -1.16 9.76
CA GLY A 401 -0.20 -0.58 10.19
C GLY A 401 -0.06 0.94 9.97
N ARG A 402 -0.95 1.57 9.18
CA ARG A 402 -0.94 3.03 8.96
C ARG A 402 -1.79 3.77 10.00
N ASN A 403 -1.18 4.26 11.06
CA ASN A 403 -1.86 5.14 12.02
C ASN A 403 -1.44 6.60 11.81
N ARG A 404 -2.40 7.48 11.50
CA ARG A 404 -2.14 8.88 11.12
C ARG A 404 -3.03 9.83 11.92
N THR A 405 -2.44 10.93 12.36
CA THR A 405 -3.17 12.08 12.91
C THR A 405 -2.98 13.29 11.99
N ASN A 406 -3.67 14.39 12.28
CA ASN A 406 -3.50 15.64 11.55
C ASN A 406 -2.28 16.46 11.99
N ALA A 407 -1.48 15.97 12.96
CA ALA A 407 -0.19 16.53 13.32
C ALA A 407 0.92 15.64 12.74
N TRP A 408 1.65 16.16 11.76
CA TRP A 408 2.66 15.44 11.00
C TRP A 408 4.05 15.82 11.47
N HIS A 409 4.70 14.95 12.21
CA HIS A 409 6.04 15.19 12.74
C HIS A 409 7.10 14.73 11.75
N TYR A 410 7.69 15.67 11.01
CA TYR A 410 8.75 15.40 10.03
C TYR A 410 9.84 16.48 10.09
N ASN A 411 11.05 16.10 9.72
CA ASN A 411 12.18 17.03 9.73
C ASN A 411 11.99 18.09 8.64
N GLY A 412 12.25 19.35 9.00
CA GLY A 412 12.44 20.43 8.03
C GLY A 412 13.91 20.56 7.65
N MET A 413 14.19 21.34 6.59
CA MET A 413 15.58 21.59 6.15
C MET A 413 16.49 22.24 7.21
N ALA A 414 15.94 22.83 8.25
CA ALA A 414 16.69 23.52 9.30
C ALA A 414 17.34 22.58 10.35
N GLY A 415 17.35 21.26 10.12
CA GLY A 415 18.00 20.29 11.00
C GLY A 415 19.51 20.48 11.13
N PHE A 416 20.11 19.89 12.16
CA PHE A 416 21.56 19.89 12.39
C PHE A 416 22.18 18.68 11.66
N GLY A 417 22.90 18.90 10.55
CA GLY A 417 23.53 17.82 9.76
C GLY A 417 24.61 18.35 8.80
N GLY A 418 25.54 17.46 8.40
CA GLY A 418 26.73 17.80 7.59
C GLY A 418 26.44 18.26 6.16
N ASP A 419 25.30 17.86 5.58
CA ASP A 419 24.89 18.20 4.19
C ASP A 419 23.97 19.42 4.09
N ARG A 420 23.80 20.17 5.19
CA ARG A 420 22.89 21.32 5.27
C ARG A 420 23.17 22.39 4.23
N ASP A 421 24.43 22.70 3.94
CA ASP A 421 24.80 23.78 3.00
C ASP A 421 24.53 23.40 1.54
N ALA A 422 24.63 22.11 1.18
CA ALA A 422 24.25 21.62 -0.15
C ALA A 422 22.72 21.62 -0.32
N LEU A 423 21.98 21.17 0.70
CA LEU A 423 20.52 21.21 0.73
C LEU A 423 19.99 22.65 0.62
N LEU A 424 20.57 23.57 1.40
CA LEU A 424 20.27 25.00 1.35
C LEU A 424 20.68 25.66 0.03
N ALA A 425 21.51 25.04 -0.82
CA ALA A 425 21.83 25.58 -2.14
C ALA A 425 20.85 25.07 -3.22
N SER A 426 20.25 23.90 -3.02
CA SER A 426 19.46 23.20 -4.04
C SER A 426 18.08 23.78 -4.31
N HIS A 427 17.33 24.09 -3.25
CA HIS A 427 16.00 24.68 -3.35
C HIS A 427 15.71 25.46 -2.06
N PRO A 428 15.04 26.62 -2.12
CA PRO A 428 14.76 27.43 -0.93
C PRO A 428 13.95 26.68 0.15
N THR A 429 12.93 25.91 -0.25
CA THR A 429 11.99 25.25 0.67
C THR A 429 11.39 23.92 0.15
N PRO A 430 12.20 22.88 -0.14
CA PRO A 430 11.66 21.59 -0.53
C PRO A 430 10.82 20.98 0.60
N LYS A 431 9.72 20.31 0.24
CA LYS A 431 8.95 19.50 1.19
C LYS A 431 9.72 18.23 1.57
N ASN A 432 9.42 17.70 2.76
CA ASN A 432 9.99 16.44 3.22
C ASN A 432 9.44 15.27 2.39
N LEU A 433 10.34 14.48 1.79
CA LEU A 433 10.00 13.37 0.90
C LEU A 433 9.15 12.30 1.59
N ILE A 434 9.52 11.90 2.81
CA ILE A 434 8.83 10.83 3.55
C ILE A 434 7.42 11.30 3.93
N MET A 435 7.26 12.57 4.33
CA MET A 435 5.95 13.17 4.58
C MET A 435 5.05 13.08 3.33
N CYS A 436 5.57 13.44 2.16
CA CYS A 436 4.84 13.36 0.90
C CYS A 436 4.49 11.91 0.52
N GLN A 437 5.41 10.95 0.69
CA GLN A 437 5.13 9.53 0.46
C GLN A 437 3.99 9.03 1.33
N ASP A 438 4.00 9.40 2.61
CA ASP A 438 2.93 8.99 3.52
C ASP A 438 1.59 9.64 3.18
N ALA A 439 1.58 10.93 2.85
CA ALA A 439 0.36 11.62 2.41
C ALA A 439 -0.21 10.96 1.14
N ILE A 440 0.64 10.54 0.21
CA ILE A 440 0.23 9.78 -0.99
C ILE A 440 -0.40 8.45 -0.61
N ARG A 441 0.26 7.64 0.22
CA ARG A 441 -0.24 6.32 0.64
C ARG A 441 -1.56 6.40 1.42
N ASP A 442 -1.78 7.48 2.16
CA ASP A 442 -2.99 7.66 2.99
C ASP A 442 -4.29 7.71 2.17
N VAL A 443 -4.22 8.13 0.89
CA VAL A 443 -5.41 8.40 0.06
C VAL A 443 -5.32 7.91 -1.38
N THR A 444 -4.29 7.11 -1.73
CA THR A 444 -4.11 6.51 -3.07
C THR A 444 -3.66 5.05 -3.00
N ASN A 445 -3.96 4.29 -4.05
CA ASN A 445 -3.43 2.96 -4.33
C ASN A 445 -2.26 3.02 -5.32
N ARG A 446 -1.52 1.92 -5.47
CA ARG A 446 -0.46 1.81 -6.49
C ARG A 446 -1.02 2.02 -7.90
N GLY A 447 -0.23 2.66 -8.76
CA GLY A 447 -0.59 3.02 -10.13
C GLY A 447 -1.55 4.20 -10.28
N GLU A 448 -2.18 4.70 -9.22
CA GLU A 448 -3.02 5.89 -9.29
C GLU A 448 -2.19 7.17 -9.50
N ILE A 449 -2.83 8.20 -10.06
CA ILE A 449 -2.18 9.47 -10.40
C ILE A 449 -2.26 10.45 -9.22
N VAL A 450 -1.11 11.03 -8.89
CA VAL A 450 -0.91 12.17 -8.00
C VAL A 450 -0.62 13.38 -8.88
N LEU A 451 -1.51 14.38 -8.84
CA LEU A 451 -1.37 15.62 -9.61
C LEU A 451 -0.66 16.70 -8.77
N ASP A 452 0.32 17.37 -9.37
CA ASP A 452 1.00 18.51 -8.75
C ASP A 452 1.10 19.69 -9.72
N GLY A 453 0.50 20.83 -9.38
CA GLY A 453 0.53 22.03 -10.22
C GLY A 453 1.77 22.90 -10.06
N PHE A 454 2.63 22.57 -9.09
CA PHE A 454 3.78 23.37 -8.66
C PHE A 454 4.89 22.43 -8.20
N LEU A 455 5.47 21.67 -9.15
CA LEU A 455 6.39 20.57 -8.83
C LEU A 455 7.68 21.01 -8.10
N GLY A 456 8.17 22.23 -8.35
CA GLY A 456 9.38 22.77 -7.75
C GLY A 456 10.57 21.83 -7.93
N SER A 457 11.18 21.39 -6.82
CA SER A 457 12.28 20.41 -6.86
C SER A 457 11.87 18.95 -7.13
N GLY A 458 10.61 18.70 -7.47
CA GLY A 458 10.10 17.38 -7.84
C GLY A 458 9.85 16.43 -6.67
N THR A 459 9.74 16.93 -5.44
CA THR A 459 9.52 16.05 -4.27
C THR A 459 8.28 15.17 -4.44
N THR A 460 7.18 15.71 -4.98
CA THR A 460 5.96 14.91 -5.25
C THR A 460 6.21 13.81 -6.28
N LEU A 461 6.99 14.08 -7.33
CA LEU A 461 7.35 13.09 -8.35
C LEU A 461 8.18 11.95 -7.76
N ILE A 462 9.21 12.29 -6.99
CA ILE A 462 10.06 11.29 -6.32
C ILE A 462 9.27 10.50 -5.26
N ALA A 463 8.35 11.15 -4.55
CA ALA A 463 7.47 10.48 -3.61
C ALA A 463 6.53 9.49 -4.31
N ALA A 464 5.97 9.87 -5.46
CA ALA A 464 5.13 9.01 -6.27
C ALA A 464 5.93 7.80 -6.80
N GLU A 465 7.13 8.01 -7.35
CA GLU A 465 8.02 6.93 -7.83
C GLU A 465 8.30 5.91 -6.72
N ARG A 466 8.76 6.37 -5.54
CA ARG A 466 9.08 5.49 -4.40
C ARG A 466 7.86 4.80 -3.78
N THR A 467 6.65 5.30 -4.06
CA THR A 467 5.41 4.68 -3.61
C THR A 467 4.74 3.84 -4.72
N GLY A 468 5.32 3.76 -5.92
CA GLY A 468 4.69 3.07 -7.05
C GLY A 468 3.38 3.73 -7.49
N ARG A 469 3.26 5.05 -7.33
CA ARG A 469 2.21 5.90 -7.92
C ARG A 469 2.78 6.65 -9.10
N ARG A 470 1.91 7.26 -9.91
CA ARG A 470 2.30 8.10 -11.05
C ARG A 470 2.15 9.56 -10.69
N CYS A 471 3.11 10.38 -11.08
CA CYS A 471 3.05 11.83 -10.87
C CYS A 471 2.88 12.52 -12.21
N TYR A 472 1.82 13.30 -12.31
CA TYR A 472 1.55 14.15 -13.45
C TYR A 472 1.66 15.56 -12.90
N GLY A 473 2.58 16.37 -13.41
CA GLY A 473 2.73 17.70 -12.85
C GLY A 473 3.26 18.75 -13.79
N LEU A 474 3.08 19.99 -13.35
CA LEU A 474 3.53 21.19 -14.04
C LEU A 474 4.61 21.88 -13.22
N GLU A 475 5.58 22.43 -13.94
CA GLU A 475 6.61 23.33 -13.41
C GLU A 475 6.84 24.45 -14.41
N LEU A 476 6.82 25.69 -13.92
CA LEU A 476 6.95 26.85 -14.78
C LEU A 476 8.42 27.17 -15.10
N ASP A 477 9.33 26.96 -14.14
CA ASP A 477 10.74 27.26 -14.30
C ASP A 477 11.48 26.10 -14.99
N PRO A 478 12.04 26.32 -16.19
CA PRO A 478 12.69 25.25 -16.94
C PRO A 478 13.91 24.65 -16.23
N LEU A 479 14.61 25.40 -15.37
CA LEU A 479 15.72 24.83 -14.60
C LEU A 479 15.23 23.86 -13.52
N TYR A 480 14.07 24.12 -12.92
CA TYR A 480 13.48 23.14 -12.00
C TYR A 480 13.09 21.87 -12.74
N VAL A 481 12.55 21.96 -13.96
CA VAL A 481 12.27 20.78 -14.80
C VAL A 481 13.53 19.95 -15.05
N ASP A 482 14.63 20.57 -15.44
CA ASP A 482 15.91 19.88 -15.64
C ASP A 482 16.40 19.20 -14.35
N GLY A 483 16.26 19.89 -13.21
CA GLY A 483 16.60 19.34 -11.89
C GLY A 483 15.75 18.14 -11.51
N ILE A 484 14.43 18.17 -11.80
CA ILE A 484 13.50 17.05 -11.59
C ILE A 484 13.95 15.84 -12.42
N ILE A 485 14.26 16.06 -13.70
CA ILE A 485 14.72 15.01 -14.62
C ILE A 485 16.01 14.39 -14.11
N ALA A 486 17.03 15.20 -13.80
CA ALA A 486 18.30 14.70 -13.29
C ALA A 486 18.13 13.89 -12.00
N ARG A 487 17.30 14.38 -11.06
CA ARG A 487 17.00 13.71 -9.80
C ARG A 487 16.33 12.35 -10.02
N TRP A 488 15.35 12.27 -10.92
CA TRP A 488 14.65 11.02 -11.23
C TRP A 488 15.52 10.03 -12.00
N GLU A 489 16.31 10.48 -12.99
CA GLU A 489 17.23 9.61 -13.72
C GLU A 489 18.30 9.02 -12.79
N LYS A 490 18.82 9.82 -11.84
CA LYS A 490 19.78 9.35 -10.83
C LYS A 490 19.16 8.31 -9.90
N LEU A 491 17.91 8.51 -9.48
CA LEU A 491 17.20 7.57 -8.61
C LEU A 491 16.90 6.24 -9.30
N THR A 492 16.47 6.28 -10.55
CA THR A 492 15.89 5.11 -11.24
C THR A 492 16.84 4.45 -12.24
N GLY A 493 17.90 5.14 -12.66
CA GLY A 493 18.76 4.72 -13.77
C GLY A 493 18.08 4.79 -15.16
N ARG A 494 16.80 5.17 -15.23
CA ARG A 494 16.03 5.31 -16.48
C ARG A 494 16.29 6.68 -17.11
N LYS A 495 15.82 6.87 -18.34
CA LYS A 495 16.00 8.10 -19.12
C LYS A 495 14.70 8.81 -19.41
N ALA A 496 14.66 10.11 -19.15
CA ALA A 496 13.52 10.96 -19.46
C ALA A 496 13.49 11.23 -20.96
N VAL A 497 12.29 11.27 -21.54
CA VAL A 497 12.08 11.40 -22.99
C VAL A 497 11.19 12.59 -23.29
N LEU A 498 11.58 13.43 -24.25
CA LEU A 498 10.74 14.51 -24.73
C LEU A 498 9.62 13.92 -25.59
N ALA A 499 8.36 14.09 -25.19
CA ALA A 499 7.22 13.47 -25.86
C ALA A 499 7.09 13.90 -27.32
N GLN A 500 7.42 15.15 -27.63
CA GLN A 500 7.31 15.72 -28.97
C GLN A 500 8.24 15.04 -29.98
N THR A 501 9.46 14.65 -29.57
CA THR A 501 10.48 14.09 -30.49
C THR A 501 10.81 12.62 -30.22
N GLY A 502 10.45 12.10 -29.04
CA GLY A 502 10.85 10.76 -28.58
C GLY A 502 12.33 10.65 -28.19
N GLU A 503 13.04 11.78 -28.05
CA GLU A 503 14.47 11.77 -27.73
C GLU A 503 14.73 11.83 -26.22
N PRO A 504 15.79 11.15 -25.73
CA PRO A 504 16.20 11.24 -24.34
C PRO A 504 16.73 12.64 -24.01
N PHE A 505 16.57 13.06 -22.74
CA PHE A 505 16.97 14.38 -22.24
C PHE A 505 18.38 14.80 -22.65
N GLN A 506 19.36 13.90 -22.52
CA GLN A 506 20.73 14.18 -22.89
C GLN A 506 20.90 14.53 -24.38
N LYS A 507 20.18 13.86 -25.30
CA LYS A 507 20.25 14.19 -26.73
C LYS A 507 19.60 15.53 -27.05
N VAL A 508 18.51 15.86 -26.35
CA VAL A 508 17.88 17.17 -26.47
C VAL A 508 18.82 18.26 -25.96
N ALA A 509 19.53 18.02 -24.85
CA ALA A 509 20.56 18.91 -24.34
C ALA A 509 21.70 19.13 -25.35
N GLU A 510 22.27 18.05 -25.88
CA GLU A 510 23.33 18.11 -26.90
C GLU A 510 22.88 18.90 -28.15
N ARG A 511 21.67 18.63 -28.64
CA ARG A 511 21.10 19.35 -29.79
C ARG A 511 20.90 20.84 -29.48
N ARG A 512 20.24 21.17 -28.37
CA ARG A 512 19.95 22.58 -28.01
C ARG A 512 21.22 23.37 -27.69
N LEU A 513 22.26 22.73 -27.16
CA LEU A 513 23.58 23.35 -27.03
C LEU A 513 24.19 23.64 -28.42
N SER A 514 24.13 22.69 -29.35
CA SER A 514 24.63 22.90 -30.71
C SER A 514 23.84 23.94 -31.52
N GLU A 515 22.53 24.03 -31.30
CA GLU A 515 21.63 25.01 -31.92
C GLU A 515 21.76 26.38 -31.25
N GLY A 516 22.03 26.44 -29.94
CA GLY A 516 22.34 27.67 -29.20
C GLY A 516 23.59 28.36 -29.72
N ASP A 517 24.62 27.59 -30.09
CA ASP A 517 25.82 28.10 -30.76
C ASP A 517 25.55 28.49 -32.23
N ALA A 518 24.53 27.92 -32.89
CA ALA A 518 24.18 28.19 -34.28
C ALA A 518 23.12 29.30 -34.47
N SER A 519 22.33 29.63 -33.45
CA SER A 519 21.16 30.53 -33.51
C SER A 519 21.47 32.02 -33.36
N THR A 520 22.66 32.44 -33.80
CA THR A 520 22.85 33.81 -34.30
C THR A 520 22.26 34.03 -35.70
N GLY A 521 21.52 33.05 -36.25
CA GLY A 521 20.81 33.14 -37.52
C GLY A 521 19.33 32.70 -37.44
N SER A 522 18.45 33.64 -37.73
CA SER A 522 16.99 33.61 -37.93
C SER A 522 16.32 32.28 -38.38
N ASP A 523 15.14 31.98 -37.82
CA ASP A 523 13.80 32.25 -38.37
C ASP A 523 12.76 31.14 -38.10
N HIS A 524 11.50 31.56 -37.98
CA HIS A 524 10.34 30.79 -37.53
C HIS A 524 9.83 29.72 -38.53
N ALA A 525 9.39 28.55 -38.04
CA ALA A 525 8.45 27.69 -38.76
C ALA A 525 7.51 26.89 -37.83
N ARG A 526 6.23 26.86 -38.20
CA ARG A 526 5.10 26.18 -37.51
C ARG A 526 5.20 24.65 -37.62
N VAL A 527 4.79 23.94 -36.58
CA VAL A 527 4.77 22.46 -36.52
C VAL A 527 3.33 21.92 -36.52
N ASP A 528 3.11 20.91 -37.36
CA ASP A 528 1.86 20.17 -37.58
C ASP A 528 1.73 19.03 -36.55
N ILE A 529 0.58 18.95 -35.88
CA ILE A 529 0.33 18.05 -34.74
C ILE A 529 -0.56 16.90 -35.21
N ASN A 530 0.05 15.82 -35.66
CA ASN A 530 -0.61 14.52 -35.73
C ASN A 530 0.33 13.39 -35.29
N PRO A 531 -0.08 12.52 -34.35
CA PRO A 531 0.73 11.39 -33.93
C PRO A 531 0.88 10.34 -35.05
N PRO A 532 2.00 9.60 -35.08
CA PRO A 532 2.21 8.58 -36.11
C PRO A 532 1.24 7.40 -35.93
N PRO A 533 0.79 6.75 -37.03
CA PRO A 533 -0.13 5.64 -36.94
C PRO A 533 0.55 4.41 -36.30
N ARG A 534 -0.19 3.74 -35.41
CA ARG A 534 0.22 2.50 -34.74
C ARG A 534 0.64 1.43 -35.77
N ARG A 535 1.86 0.91 -35.64
CA ARG A 535 2.31 -0.27 -36.39
C ARG A 535 1.45 -1.48 -36.03
N LYS A 536 0.70 -2.01 -37.00
CA LYS A 536 0.09 -3.34 -36.92
C LYS A 536 1.21 -4.39 -36.82
N ARG A 537 1.17 -5.24 -35.79
CA ARG A 537 1.99 -6.46 -35.76
C ARG A 537 1.47 -7.41 -36.84
N ALA A 538 2.40 -7.93 -37.65
CA ALA A 538 2.12 -9.03 -38.57
C ALA A 538 1.76 -10.28 -37.77
N ALA A 539 0.90 -11.10 -38.39
CA ALA A 539 0.24 -12.30 -37.85
C ALA A 539 1.18 -13.38 -37.31
#